data_AF-A0A8K0KYW8-F1
#
_entry.id   AF-A0A8K0KYW8-F1
#
_cell.length_a   1.000
_cell.length_b   1.000
_cell.length_c   1.000
_cell.angle_alpha   90.00
_cell.angle_beta   90.00
_cell.angle_gamma   90.00
#
_symmetry.space_group_name_H-M   'P 1'
#
loop_
_entity.id
_entity.type
_entity.pdbx_description
1 polymer ?
#
loop_
_entity_poly.entity_id
_entity_poly.type
_entity_poly.pdbx_seq_one_letter_code
_entity_poly.pdbx_strand_id
1 'polypeptide(L)'
;MANIHNGRKCGCWQQLKASASVVFCRLCQACADGDLLLYLSSRGRSYNTTKAALSMLSETLSVEVESFGIKVCNIEPGYFRTPLPEKAKSTTPMAAYDDTVVGQSRDLIAYVEPYIKGDLNKSCRAIVDVLTGKGGREVPTRLLLGNDAAVMVKGRCEAVLQGIEDLKPVLGNTDIDEA
;
A
#
# COMPACT_ATOMS: atom_id res chain seq x y z
N MET A 1 34.43 -18.72 18.89
CA MET A 1 35.02 -18.10 17.68
C MET A 1 34.32 -18.73 16.48
N ALA A 2 33.61 -18.05 15.57
CA ALA A 2 33.60 -16.64 15.21
C ALA A 2 32.27 -16.22 14.53
N ASN A 3 31.98 -14.92 14.66
CA ASN A 3 31.24 -14.03 13.76
C ASN A 3 29.76 -14.30 13.41
N ILE A 4 28.89 -13.81 14.28
CA ILE A 4 27.58 -13.29 13.87
C ILE A 4 27.84 -11.95 13.16
N HIS A 5 27.58 -11.90 11.86
CA HIS A 5 27.78 -10.71 11.04
C HIS A 5 26.97 -9.50 11.54
N ASN A 6 27.69 -8.40 11.73
CA ASN A 6 27.22 -7.03 11.83
C ASN A 6 26.17 -6.67 10.74
N GLY A 7 24.90 -6.89 11.03
CA GLY A 7 23.80 -6.23 10.33
C GLY A 7 23.77 -4.76 10.76
N ARG A 8 24.29 -3.86 9.92
CA ARG A 8 24.15 -2.41 10.12
C ARG A 8 22.66 -2.09 10.21
N LYS A 9 22.14 -1.85 11.42
CA LYS A 9 20.86 -1.18 11.61
C LYS A 9 21.01 0.18 10.94
N CYS A 10 20.23 0.47 9.90
CA CYS A 10 20.29 1.80 9.30
C CYS A 10 19.90 2.83 10.39
N GLY A 11 20.62 3.94 10.51
CA GLY A 11 20.39 4.94 11.58
C GLY A 11 18.96 5.48 11.66
N CYS A 12 18.22 5.38 10.56
CA CYS A 12 16.78 5.63 10.46
C CYS A 12 15.96 4.81 11.50
N TRP A 13 16.34 3.56 11.79
CA TRP A 13 15.67 2.73 12.79
C TRP A 13 15.83 3.24 14.23
N GLN A 14 16.93 3.91 14.56
CA GLN A 14 17.12 4.48 15.90
C GLN A 14 16.34 5.80 16.07
N GLN A 15 16.22 6.61 15.01
CA GLN A 15 15.43 7.84 15.03
C GLN A 15 13.93 7.60 15.16
N LEU A 16 13.39 6.54 14.53
CA LEU A 16 11.97 6.22 14.64
C LEU A 16 11.57 5.72 16.04
N LYS A 17 12.48 5.04 16.76
CA LYS A 17 12.22 4.60 18.15
C LYS A 17 12.07 5.75 19.14
N ALA A 18 12.58 6.94 18.81
CA ALA A 18 12.50 8.10 19.70
C ALA A 18 11.10 8.76 19.69
N SER A 19 10.23 8.41 18.74
CA SER A 19 8.84 8.87 18.70
C SER A 19 7.93 7.67 18.99
N ALA A 20 7.69 7.40 20.28
CA ALA A 20 6.87 6.29 20.76
C ALA A 20 5.39 6.37 20.34
N SER A 21 5.01 7.44 19.66
CA SER A 21 3.65 7.76 19.23
C SER A 21 3.37 7.38 17.77
N VAL A 22 4.19 6.58 17.10
CA VAL A 22 3.96 6.20 15.69
C VAL A 22 3.97 4.68 15.49
N VAL A 23 2.81 4.10 15.18
CA VAL A 23 2.70 2.70 14.75
C VAL A 23 2.87 2.63 13.23
N PHE A 24 3.80 1.77 12.80
CA PHE A 24 4.24 1.63 11.42
C PHE A 24 3.73 0.34 10.79
N CYS A 25 2.93 0.43 9.72
CA CYS A 25 2.52 -0.71 8.92
C CYS A 25 3.11 -0.60 7.49
N ARG A 26 3.91 -1.61 7.10
CA ARG A 26 4.59 -1.65 5.78
C ARG A 26 3.75 -2.43 4.76
N LEU A 27 3.26 -1.76 3.72
CA LEU A 27 2.36 -2.36 2.74
C LEU A 27 2.85 -2.09 1.31
N CYS A 28 3.18 -3.12 0.54
CA CYS A 28 3.68 -2.94 -0.82
C CYS A 28 2.54 -2.94 -1.85
N GLN A 29 2.51 -1.88 -2.66
CA GLN A 29 2.09 -1.71 -4.05
C GLN A 29 0.72 -2.11 -4.62
N ALA A 30 -0.18 -2.77 -3.90
CA ALA A 30 -1.47 -3.13 -4.51
C ALA A 30 -2.70 -2.85 -3.65
N CYS A 31 -2.54 -2.01 -2.61
CA CYS A 31 -3.60 -1.77 -1.62
C CYS A 31 -4.03 -0.33 -1.49
N ALA A 32 -3.84 0.42 -2.56
CA ALA A 32 -4.76 1.48 -2.87
C ALA A 32 -6.10 0.83 -3.27
N ASP A 33 -6.91 0.60 -2.24
CA ASP A 33 -8.32 0.23 -2.28
C ASP A 33 -8.59 -1.28 -2.33
N GLY A 34 -8.55 -1.90 -1.16
CA GLY A 34 -9.32 -3.12 -0.93
C GLY A 34 -10.53 -2.87 -0.05
N ASP A 35 -11.30 -1.84 -0.40
CA ASP A 35 -12.72 -1.82 -0.12
C ASP A 35 -13.49 -1.45 -1.40
N LEU A 36 -14.52 -2.27 -1.67
CA LEU A 36 -15.43 -2.29 -2.82
C LEU A 36 -14.80 -2.46 -4.22
N LEU A 37 -14.90 -3.69 -4.74
CA LEU A 37 -14.94 -4.11 -6.15
C LEU A 37 -13.64 -4.10 -6.99
N LEU A 38 -12.96 -5.25 -6.90
CA LEU A 38 -11.98 -5.85 -7.80
C LEU A 38 -12.29 -5.70 -9.30
N TYR A 39 -11.57 -4.84 -10.03
CA TYR A 39 -11.36 -4.90 -11.49
C TYR A 39 -10.22 -3.89 -11.75
N LEU A 40 -8.94 -4.25 -11.88
CA LEU A 40 -8.29 -4.77 -13.10
C LEU A 40 -6.81 -5.13 -12.77
N SER A 41 -6.57 -5.88 -11.70
CA SER A 41 -5.28 -6.58 -11.59
C SER A 41 -5.54 -7.98 -11.05
N SER A 42 -5.53 -8.95 -11.95
CA SER A 42 -5.37 -10.38 -11.69
C SER A 42 -4.01 -10.72 -11.04
N ARG A 43 -3.25 -9.72 -10.59
CA ARG A 43 -2.03 -9.88 -9.81
C ARG A 43 -2.41 -10.26 -8.38
N GLY A 44 -1.92 -11.42 -7.95
CA GLY A 44 -1.76 -11.72 -6.52
C GLY A 44 -2.98 -11.43 -5.67
N ARG A 45 -4.17 -11.96 -6.02
CA ARG A 45 -5.42 -11.75 -5.25
C ARG A 45 -5.19 -11.89 -3.75
N SER A 46 -4.50 -12.95 -3.31
CA SER A 46 -4.15 -13.15 -1.90
C SER A 46 -3.20 -12.08 -1.34
N TYR A 47 -2.24 -11.62 -2.12
CA TYR A 47 -1.33 -10.54 -1.73
C TYR A 47 -2.10 -9.21 -1.56
N ASN A 48 -2.94 -8.85 -2.53
CA ASN A 48 -3.74 -7.62 -2.49
C ASN A 48 -4.78 -7.69 -1.35
N THR A 49 -5.47 -8.82 -1.17
CA THR A 49 -6.44 -8.99 -0.09
C THR A 49 -5.78 -8.83 1.29
N THR A 50 -4.64 -9.51 1.52
CA THR A 50 -3.96 -9.42 2.82
C THR A 50 -3.42 -8.02 3.09
N LYS A 51 -2.90 -7.35 2.08
CA LYS A 51 -2.38 -5.99 2.22
C LYS A 51 -3.51 -4.96 2.41
N ALA A 52 -4.68 -5.18 1.82
CA ALA A 52 -5.85 -4.33 2.01
C ALA A 52 -6.43 -4.48 3.41
N ALA A 53 -6.57 -5.73 3.87
CA ALA A 53 -6.99 -6.02 5.24
C ALA A 53 -6.08 -5.33 6.27
N LEU A 54 -4.78 -5.32 6.03
CA LEU A 54 -3.84 -4.59 6.89
C LEU A 54 -4.01 -3.07 6.81
N SER A 55 -4.29 -2.51 5.62
CA SER A 55 -4.57 -1.07 5.48
C SER A 55 -5.79 -0.68 6.31
N MET A 56 -6.91 -1.41 6.15
CA MET A 56 -8.16 -1.16 6.88
C MET A 56 -8.02 -1.35 8.39
N LEU A 57 -7.31 -2.41 8.80
CA LEU A 57 -7.04 -2.66 10.22
C LEU A 57 -6.28 -1.50 10.85
N SER A 58 -5.28 -0.97 10.13
CA SER A 58 -4.45 0.12 10.62
C SER A 58 -5.20 1.46 10.63
N GLU A 59 -6.11 1.68 9.68
CA GLU A 59 -6.98 2.85 9.62
C GLU A 59 -7.98 2.85 10.78
N THR A 60 -8.62 1.72 11.05
CA THR A 60 -9.53 1.57 12.19
C THR A 60 -8.78 1.75 13.51
N LEU A 61 -7.61 1.12 13.64
CA LEU A 61 -6.74 1.28 14.80
C LEU A 61 -6.35 2.74 15.01
N SER A 62 -6.15 3.52 13.95
CA SER A 62 -5.76 4.93 14.04
C SER A 62 -6.80 5.77 14.81
N VAL A 63 -8.08 5.48 14.61
CA VAL A 63 -9.19 6.15 15.30
C VAL A 63 -9.27 5.68 16.76
N GLU A 64 -9.12 4.37 17.00
CA GLU A 64 -9.20 3.80 18.36
C GLU A 64 -8.10 4.33 19.29
N VAL A 65 -6.91 4.62 18.75
CA VAL A 65 -5.74 5.01 19.55
C VAL A 65 -5.49 6.52 19.59
N GLU A 66 -6.30 7.31 18.88
CA GLU A 66 -6.12 8.75 18.75
C GLU A 66 -6.14 9.46 20.10
N SER A 67 -7.07 9.08 20.99
CA SER A 67 -7.19 9.66 22.34
C SER A 67 -5.98 9.44 23.24
N PHE A 68 -5.13 8.46 22.90
CA PHE A 68 -3.87 8.20 23.62
C PHE A 68 -2.69 9.01 23.04
N GLY A 69 -2.93 9.87 22.04
CA GLY A 69 -1.89 10.62 21.34
C GLY A 69 -0.99 9.73 20.48
N ILE A 70 -1.46 8.54 20.11
CA ILE A 70 -0.76 7.62 19.21
C ILE A 70 -1.25 7.87 17.79
N LYS A 71 -0.30 8.03 16.86
CA LYS A 71 -0.53 8.18 15.43
C LYS A 71 -0.24 6.85 14.74
N VAL A 72 -1.05 6.48 13.78
CA VAL A 72 -0.85 5.28 12.96
C VAL A 72 -0.68 5.74 11.52
N CYS A 73 0.35 5.23 10.84
CA CYS A 73 0.65 5.59 9.46
C CYS A 73 0.93 4.33 8.62
N ASN A 74 0.09 4.14 7.61
CA ASN A 74 0.30 3.14 6.56
C ASN A 74 1.25 3.67 5.52
N ILE A 75 2.30 2.92 5.24
CA ILE A 75 3.25 3.28 4.20
C ILE A 75 3.03 2.37 3.01
N GLU A 76 2.68 2.99 1.89
CA GLU A 76 2.25 2.36 0.65
C GLU A 76 3.20 2.72 -0.50
N PRO A 77 4.36 2.06 -0.61
CA PRO A 77 5.26 2.19 -1.74
C PRO A 77 4.69 1.70 -3.06
N GLY A 78 5.02 2.46 -4.10
CA GLY A 78 5.08 2.05 -5.48
C GLY A 78 6.32 1.19 -5.78
N TYR A 79 6.79 1.20 -7.04
CA TYR A 79 7.75 0.21 -7.52
C TYR A 79 9.14 0.61 -7.05
N PHE A 80 9.70 -0.22 -6.17
CA PHE A 80 11.08 -0.10 -5.68
C PHE A 80 11.86 -1.38 -5.98
N ARG A 81 13.09 -1.21 -6.46
CA ARG A 81 14.03 -2.33 -6.63
C ARG A 81 14.36 -2.90 -5.26
N THR A 82 13.84 -4.08 -4.97
CA THR A 82 14.06 -4.81 -3.72
C THR A 82 14.29 -6.28 -4.02
N PRO A 83 14.99 -7.03 -3.16
CA PRO A 83 15.15 -8.48 -3.33
C PRO A 83 13.88 -9.27 -2.98
N LEU A 84 12.72 -8.61 -2.84
CA LEU A 84 11.47 -9.27 -2.47
C LEU A 84 10.97 -10.25 -3.55
N PRO A 85 10.92 -9.87 -4.85
CA PRO A 85 10.45 -10.78 -5.90
C PRO A 85 11.34 -12.01 -6.04
N GLU A 86 12.66 -11.84 -5.89
CA GLU A 86 13.65 -12.93 -5.94
C GLU A 86 13.47 -13.95 -4.81
N LYS A 87 12.93 -13.51 -3.67
CA LYS A 87 12.68 -14.36 -2.49
C LYS A 87 11.26 -14.92 -2.46
N ALA A 88 10.39 -14.48 -3.38
CA ALA A 88 9.02 -14.96 -3.43
C ALA A 88 8.98 -16.41 -3.92
N LYS A 89 8.13 -17.22 -3.30
CA LYS A 89 7.83 -18.57 -3.80
C LYS A 89 6.72 -18.46 -4.83
N SER A 90 6.99 -18.92 -6.05
CA SER A 90 6.00 -19.03 -7.12
C SER A 90 5.51 -20.47 -7.23
N THR A 91 4.21 -20.65 -7.42
CA THR A 91 3.62 -21.94 -7.77
C THR A 91 3.78 -22.21 -9.25
N THR A 92 3.76 -23.49 -9.65
CA THR A 92 3.74 -23.88 -11.06
C THR A 92 2.50 -23.30 -11.74
N PRO A 93 2.63 -22.56 -12.86
CA PRO A 93 1.49 -22.05 -13.59
C PRO A 93 0.65 -23.18 -14.21
N MET A 94 -0.64 -22.92 -14.40
CA MET A 94 -1.55 -23.82 -15.13
C MET A 94 -1.86 -23.22 -16.50
N ALA A 95 -1.79 -24.06 -17.55
CA ALA A 95 -2.01 -23.64 -18.93
C ALA A 95 -3.38 -22.97 -19.16
N ALA A 96 -4.40 -23.38 -18.38
CA ALA A 96 -5.74 -22.78 -18.43
C ALA A 96 -5.78 -21.26 -18.15
N TYR A 97 -4.73 -20.69 -17.56
CA TYR A 97 -4.63 -19.27 -17.25
C TYR A 97 -3.73 -18.48 -18.20
N ASP A 98 -3.05 -19.10 -19.17
CA ASP A 98 -2.03 -18.43 -19.97
C ASP A 98 -2.60 -17.29 -20.83
N ASP A 99 -3.73 -17.52 -21.52
CA ASP A 99 -4.40 -16.50 -22.33
C ASP A 99 -5.38 -15.62 -21.52
N THR A 100 -5.32 -15.70 -20.20
CA THR A 100 -6.15 -14.88 -19.31
C THR A 100 -5.39 -13.68 -18.79
N VAL A 101 -6.12 -12.75 -18.16
CA VAL A 101 -5.53 -11.64 -17.41
C VAL A 101 -4.52 -12.12 -16.35
N VAL A 102 -4.66 -13.33 -15.80
CA VAL A 102 -3.70 -13.90 -14.82
C VAL A 102 -2.36 -14.21 -15.49
N GLY A 103 -2.38 -14.84 -16.67
CA GLY A 103 -1.19 -15.10 -17.49
C GLY A 103 -0.48 -13.82 -17.91
N GLN A 104 -1.24 -12.85 -18.46
CA GLN A 104 -0.70 -11.52 -18.80
C GLN A 104 -0.06 -10.81 -17.59
N SER A 105 -0.66 -10.98 -16.41
CA SER A 105 -0.14 -10.37 -15.18
C SER A 105 1.20 -10.98 -14.74
N ARG A 106 1.40 -12.28 -14.92
CA ARG A 106 2.65 -12.97 -14.60
C ARG A 106 3.84 -12.35 -15.34
N ASP A 107 3.65 -12.07 -16.63
CA ASP A 107 4.73 -11.60 -17.50
C ASP A 107 5.02 -10.10 -17.33
N LEU A 108 4.03 -9.33 -16.87
CA LEU A 108 4.17 -7.89 -16.65
C LEU A 108 5.22 -7.54 -15.56
N ILE A 109 5.58 -8.45 -14.63
CA ILE A 109 6.65 -8.14 -13.65
C ILE A 109 7.98 -7.97 -14.38
N ALA A 110 8.31 -8.91 -15.27
CA ALA A 110 9.51 -8.83 -16.09
C ALA A 110 9.48 -7.60 -17.01
N TYR A 111 8.30 -7.23 -17.50
CA TYR A 111 8.12 -6.03 -18.31
C TYR A 111 8.31 -4.72 -17.54
N VAL A 112 7.87 -4.64 -16.28
CA VAL A 112 7.91 -3.41 -15.46
C VAL A 112 9.29 -3.20 -14.84
N GLU A 113 10.06 -4.25 -14.59
CA GLU A 113 11.38 -4.21 -13.92
C GLU A 113 12.33 -3.12 -14.48
N PRO A 114 12.48 -2.94 -15.81
CA PRO A 114 13.34 -1.89 -16.36
C PRO A 114 12.85 -0.47 -16.06
N TYR A 115 11.53 -0.29 -15.87
CA TYR A 115 10.88 1.00 -15.65
C TYR A 115 10.73 1.36 -14.17
N ILE A 116 11.20 0.50 -13.25
CA ILE A 116 11.21 0.78 -11.81
C ILE A 116 12.14 1.97 -11.52
N LYS A 117 11.56 3.10 -11.12
CA LYS A 117 12.27 4.35 -10.80
C LYS A 117 12.42 4.63 -9.31
N GLY A 118 11.84 3.79 -8.45
CA GLY A 118 11.86 4.00 -7.01
C GLY A 118 13.26 3.93 -6.41
N ASP A 119 13.64 4.98 -5.68
CA ASP A 119 14.88 5.04 -4.90
C ASP A 119 14.58 4.75 -3.42
N LEU A 120 15.10 3.62 -2.93
CA LEU A 120 14.92 3.17 -1.54
C LEU A 120 15.47 4.17 -0.52
N ASN A 121 16.60 4.80 -0.80
CA ASN A 121 17.22 5.74 0.14
C ASN A 121 16.41 7.02 0.24
N LYS A 122 15.90 7.53 -0.89
CA LYS A 122 14.98 8.69 -0.89
C LYS A 122 13.69 8.35 -0.13
N SER A 123 13.17 7.15 -0.32
CA SER A 123 11.94 6.70 0.35
C SER A 123 12.11 6.57 1.85
N CYS A 124 13.20 5.95 2.32
CA CYS A 124 13.51 5.88 3.75
C CYS A 124 13.65 7.28 4.37
N ARG A 125 14.27 8.24 3.67
CA ARG A 125 14.34 9.63 4.15
C ARG A 125 12.97 10.29 4.20
N ALA A 126 12.14 10.11 3.17
CA ALA A 126 10.78 10.65 3.15
C ALA A 126 9.92 10.10 4.30
N ILE A 127 10.03 8.81 4.59
CA ILE A 127 9.35 8.17 5.74
C ILE A 127 9.77 8.86 7.05
N VAL A 128 11.07 8.99 7.31
CA VAL A 128 11.55 9.64 8.54
C VAL A 128 11.09 11.08 8.63
N ASP A 129 11.22 11.84 7.54
CA ASP A 129 10.82 13.25 7.49
C ASP A 129 9.32 13.41 7.81
N VAL A 130 8.46 12.55 7.27
CA VAL A 130 7.01 12.57 7.55
C VAL A 130 6.70 12.13 8.99
N LEU A 131 7.25 11.01 9.45
CA LEU A 131 6.93 10.45 10.76
C LEU A 131 7.49 11.28 11.92
N THR A 132 8.52 12.10 11.68
CA THR A 132 9.07 13.04 12.67
C THR A 132 8.41 14.42 12.63
N GLY A 133 7.42 14.64 11.75
CA GLY A 133 6.75 15.93 11.58
C GLY A 133 7.66 17.02 11.02
N LYS A 134 8.77 16.65 10.38
CA LYS A 134 9.74 17.60 9.83
C LYS A 134 9.05 18.47 8.76
N GLY A 135 9.22 19.79 8.89
CA GLY A 135 8.55 20.76 8.05
C GLY A 135 7.12 21.09 8.49
N GLY A 136 6.75 20.76 9.74
CA GLY A 136 5.46 21.14 10.33
C GLY A 136 4.27 20.34 9.82
N ARG A 137 4.52 19.18 9.19
CA ARG A 137 3.47 18.33 8.65
C ARG A 137 2.91 17.43 9.74
N GLU A 138 1.59 17.26 9.75
CA GLU A 138 0.97 16.18 10.51
C GLU A 138 1.28 14.82 9.88
N VAL A 139 1.31 13.79 10.72
CA VAL A 139 1.55 12.41 10.27
C VAL A 139 0.24 11.91 9.66
N PRO A 140 0.20 11.58 8.35
CA PRO A 140 -1.03 11.12 7.72
C PRO A 140 -1.30 9.65 8.07
N THR A 141 -2.56 9.24 8.02
CA THR A 141 -2.96 7.83 8.15
C THR A 141 -2.43 6.98 6.99
N ARG A 142 -2.26 7.57 5.79
CA ARG A 142 -1.66 6.90 4.62
C ARG A 142 -0.59 7.77 3.96
N LEU A 143 0.57 7.17 3.70
CA LEU A 143 1.71 7.78 3.02
C LEU A 143 2.07 6.96 1.78
N LEU A 144 1.71 7.49 0.60
CA LEU A 144 2.11 6.94 -0.68
C LEU A 144 3.56 7.31 -1.00
N LEU A 145 4.36 6.34 -1.46
CA LEU A 145 5.75 6.58 -1.88
C LEU A 145 5.93 6.20 -3.35
N GLY A 146 6.12 7.19 -4.22
CA GLY A 146 6.30 6.99 -5.66
C GLY A 146 5.13 7.55 -6.46
N ASN A 147 5.45 8.15 -7.62
CA ASN A 147 4.43 8.77 -8.48
C ASN A 147 3.51 7.73 -9.12
N ASP A 148 4.02 6.54 -9.36
CA ASP A 148 3.24 5.39 -9.83
C ASP A 148 2.17 4.99 -8.82
N ALA A 149 2.51 4.91 -7.53
CA ALA A 149 1.53 4.68 -6.48
C ALA A 149 0.45 5.78 -6.49
N ALA A 150 0.85 7.05 -6.53
CA ALA A 150 -0.09 8.18 -6.58
C ALA A 150 -1.04 8.13 -7.79
N VAL A 151 -0.53 7.81 -8.98
CA VAL A 151 -1.34 7.68 -10.20
C VAL A 151 -2.33 6.53 -10.08
N MET A 152 -1.89 5.37 -9.59
CA MET A 152 -2.76 4.19 -9.43
C MET A 152 -3.88 4.45 -8.42
N VAL A 153 -3.54 5.01 -7.25
CA VAL A 153 -4.53 5.35 -6.21
C VAL A 153 -5.54 6.36 -6.75
N LYS A 154 -5.04 7.46 -7.33
CA LYS A 154 -5.90 8.52 -7.84
C LYS A 154 -6.88 8.01 -8.89
N GLY A 155 -6.40 7.26 -9.87
CA GLY A 155 -7.27 6.71 -10.92
C GLY A 155 -8.34 5.76 -10.37
N ARG A 156 -8.04 5.03 -9.29
CA ARG A 156 -9.04 4.19 -8.63
C ARG A 156 -10.08 5.02 -7.87
N CYS A 157 -9.65 6.00 -7.09
CA CYS A 157 -10.57 6.90 -6.39
C CYS A 157 -11.52 7.58 -7.39
N GLU A 158 -11.00 8.06 -8.52
CA GLU A 158 -11.81 8.65 -9.59
C GLU A 158 -12.84 7.66 -10.16
N ALA A 159 -12.45 6.40 -10.39
CA ALA A 159 -13.37 5.37 -10.87
C ALA A 159 -14.48 5.02 -9.85
N VAL A 160 -14.16 4.98 -8.55
CA VAL A 160 -15.15 4.76 -7.48
C VAL A 160 -16.12 5.93 -7.41
N LEU A 161 -15.61 7.16 -7.41
CA LEU A 161 -16.43 8.36 -7.42
C LEU A 161 -17.36 8.38 -8.63
N GLN A 162 -16.86 8.03 -9.82
CA GLN A 162 -17.69 7.91 -11.01
C GLN A 162 -18.79 6.85 -10.85
N GLY A 163 -18.47 5.69 -10.29
CA GLY A 163 -19.48 4.64 -10.04
C GLY A 163 -20.57 5.07 -9.06
N ILE A 164 -20.24 5.88 -8.06
CA ILE A 164 -21.23 6.49 -7.14
C ILE A 164 -22.15 7.43 -7.93
N GLU A 165 -21.57 8.31 -8.74
CA GLU A 165 -22.32 9.25 -9.57
C GLU A 165 -23.29 8.54 -10.53
N ASP A 166 -22.81 7.49 -11.19
CA ASP A 166 -23.60 6.70 -12.16
C ASP A 166 -24.78 5.99 -11.48
N LEU A 167 -24.62 5.58 -10.22
CA LEU A 167 -25.63 4.83 -9.46
C LEU A 167 -26.50 5.69 -8.55
N LYS A 168 -26.33 7.02 -8.53
CA LYS A 168 -27.16 7.95 -7.74
C LYS A 168 -28.68 7.68 -7.83
N PRO A 169 -29.27 7.42 -9.01
CA PRO A 169 -30.70 7.18 -9.12
C PRO A 169 -31.16 5.90 -8.40
N VAL A 170 -30.26 4.94 -8.19
CA VAL A 170 -30.56 3.68 -7.49
C VAL A 170 -30.29 3.82 -5.99
N LEU A 171 -29.19 4.49 -5.63
CA LEU A 171 -28.76 4.65 -4.24
C LEU A 171 -29.81 5.40 -3.40
N GLY A 172 -30.41 6.47 -3.94
CA GLY A 172 -31.43 7.25 -3.22
C GLY A 172 -32.76 6.52 -3.03
N ASN A 173 -33.03 5.45 -3.79
CA ASN A 173 -34.28 4.69 -3.69
C ASN A 173 -34.27 3.64 -2.56
N THR A 174 -33.17 3.52 -1.82
CA THR A 174 -33.06 2.58 -0.68
C THR A 174 -33.24 3.24 0.68
N ASP A 175 -33.44 4.56 0.70
CA ASP A 175 -33.73 5.28 1.93
C ASP A 175 -35.16 5.01 2.40
N ILE A 176 -35.43 5.26 3.68
CA ILE A 176 -36.79 5.17 4.23
C ILE A 176 -37.62 6.30 3.61
N ASP A 177 -38.77 5.98 3.03
CA ASP A 177 -39.70 6.98 2.51
C ASP A 177 -40.10 7.98 3.62
N GLU A 178 -39.94 9.28 3.36
CA GLU A 178 -40.41 10.32 4.28
C GLU A 178 -41.94 10.25 4.39
N ALA A 179 -42.45 10.20 5.63
CA ALA A 179 -43.88 10.03 5.96
C ALA A 179 -44.71 11.31 5.78
#